data_AF-A0AAW8DD23-F1
#
_entry.id   AF-A0AAW8DD23-F1
#
_cell.length_a   1.000
_cell.length_b   1.000
_cell.length_c   1.000
_cell.angle_alpha   90.00
_cell.angle_beta   90.00
_cell.angle_gamma   90.00
#
_symmetry.space_group_name_H-M   'P 1'
#
loop_
_entity.id
_entity.type
_entity.pdbx_description
1 polymer ?
#
loop_
_entity_poly.entity_id
_entity_poly.type
_entity_poly.pdbx_seq_one_letter_code
_entity_poly.pdbx_strand_id
1 'polypeptide(L)'
;MSDSTAETDRKKTRAALLEALRKPRQEATEEVNWLLVTDSRQMRDEFTMASLEAETWEDSVERQLADLGDEEPITDYEIDTMREGLNASLRAARAAGQRSREAFDARRAFFAHMLLEVRQAHKVLLNDDALSAIQLLNADGYLAQALEMNQDRFTQFYGGDLALTPEASQEGQPTMQPGVSGGIDYSRSGGGGVVSASEKNRQPLQEPQRLSTVLQETALLPPEPDHDLEPGLDF
;
A
#
# COMPACT_ATOMS: atom_id res chain seq x y z
N MET A 1 0.68 -18.04 -1.76
CA MET A 1 -0.14 -18.08 -2.99
C MET A 1 -0.12 -16.78 -3.80
N SER A 2 0.39 -15.64 -3.29
CA SER A 2 0.35 -14.35 -4.03
C SER A 2 1.37 -14.22 -5.17
N ASP A 3 2.56 -14.84 -5.10
CA ASP A 3 3.58 -14.70 -6.14
C ASP A 3 3.19 -15.30 -7.50
N SER A 4 2.44 -16.40 -7.50
CA SER A 4 2.02 -17.07 -8.74
C SER A 4 1.04 -16.21 -9.55
N THR A 5 0.18 -15.45 -8.88
CA THR A 5 -0.80 -14.57 -9.53
C THR A 5 -0.11 -13.32 -10.09
N ALA A 6 0.73 -12.67 -9.29
CA ALA A 6 1.49 -11.49 -9.72
C ALA A 6 2.44 -11.80 -10.90
N GLU A 7 3.07 -12.97 -10.92
CA GLU A 7 3.86 -13.44 -12.06
C GLU A 7 3.01 -13.70 -13.31
N THR A 8 1.82 -14.28 -13.12
CA THR A 8 0.90 -14.56 -14.23
C THR A 8 0.40 -13.27 -14.87
N ASP A 9 0.07 -12.26 -14.06
CA ASP A 9 -0.43 -10.98 -14.56
C ASP A 9 0.66 -10.20 -15.28
N ARG A 10 1.90 -10.19 -14.77
CA ARG A 10 3.06 -9.62 -15.48
C ARG A 10 3.27 -10.27 -16.85
N LYS A 11 3.14 -11.61 -16.95
CA LYS A 11 3.24 -12.32 -18.25
C LYS A 11 2.14 -11.90 -19.21
N LYS A 12 0.90 -11.75 -18.74
CA LYS A 12 -0.23 -11.27 -19.57
C LYS A 12 0.00 -9.85 -20.04
N THR A 13 0.40 -8.94 -19.16
CA THR A 13 0.69 -7.53 -19.51
C THR A 13 1.80 -7.47 -20.55
N ARG A 14 2.88 -8.24 -20.38
CA ARG A 14 3.95 -8.30 -21.37
C ARG A 14 3.49 -8.88 -22.71
N ALA A 15 2.67 -9.93 -22.69
CA ALA A 15 2.13 -10.50 -23.93
C ALA A 15 1.26 -9.47 -24.69
N ALA A 16 0.40 -8.74 -23.96
CA ALA A 16 -0.40 -7.65 -24.53
C ALA A 16 0.46 -6.53 -25.11
N LEU A 17 1.54 -6.14 -24.41
CA LEU A 17 2.51 -5.17 -24.92
C LEU A 17 3.12 -5.63 -26.24
N LEU A 18 3.64 -6.86 -26.29
CA LEU A 18 4.28 -7.41 -27.49
C LEU A 18 3.30 -7.55 -28.65
N GLU A 19 2.04 -7.86 -28.38
CA GLU A 19 0.98 -7.91 -29.39
C GLU A 19 0.66 -6.50 -29.93
N ALA A 20 0.47 -5.51 -29.05
CA ALA A 20 0.29 -4.11 -29.45
C ALA A 20 1.46 -3.61 -30.29
N LEU A 21 2.70 -3.95 -29.89
CA LEU A 21 3.91 -3.62 -30.64
C LEU A 21 4.03 -4.32 -32.00
N ARG A 22 3.18 -5.29 -32.36
CA ARG A 22 3.13 -5.86 -33.72
C ARG A 22 2.18 -5.10 -34.65
N LYS A 23 1.27 -4.31 -34.10
CA LYS A 23 0.26 -3.55 -34.85
C LYS A 23 0.85 -2.36 -35.62
N PRO A 24 0.11 -1.76 -36.57
CA PRO A 24 0.52 -0.52 -37.23
C PRO A 24 0.83 0.60 -36.23
N ARG A 25 1.61 1.59 -36.65
CA ARG A 25 2.13 2.67 -35.76
C ARG A 25 1.04 3.34 -34.92
N GLN A 26 -0.09 3.66 -35.53
CA GLN A 26 -1.19 4.36 -34.86
C GLN A 26 -1.82 3.49 -33.76
N GLU A 27 -2.25 2.27 -34.10
CA GLU A 27 -2.82 1.32 -33.13
C GLU A 27 -1.82 0.95 -32.03
N ALA A 28 -0.57 0.69 -32.38
CA ALA A 28 0.49 0.41 -31.41
C ALA A 28 0.69 1.60 -30.46
N THR A 29 0.57 2.83 -30.95
CA THR A 29 0.68 4.03 -30.12
C THR A 29 -0.46 4.09 -29.12
N GLU A 30 -1.71 3.96 -29.57
CA GLU A 30 -2.89 4.03 -28.71
C GLU A 30 -2.86 2.95 -27.62
N GLU A 31 -2.63 1.70 -28.01
CA GLU A 31 -2.67 0.56 -27.09
C GLU A 31 -1.51 0.55 -26.09
N VAL A 32 -0.31 0.91 -26.51
CA VAL A 32 0.85 0.96 -25.60
C VAL A 32 0.68 2.08 -24.58
N ASN A 33 0.23 3.28 -25.00
CA ASN A 33 -0.03 4.36 -24.05
C ASN A 33 -1.12 3.95 -23.05
N TRP A 34 -2.21 3.36 -23.52
CA TRP A 34 -3.27 2.87 -22.65
C TRP A 34 -2.75 1.83 -21.64
N LEU A 35 -1.92 0.89 -22.09
CA LEU A 35 -1.35 -0.16 -21.24
C LEU A 35 -0.43 0.44 -20.15
N LEU A 36 0.48 1.34 -20.53
CA LEU A 36 1.40 1.99 -19.59
C LEU A 36 0.66 2.80 -18.53
N VAL A 37 -0.35 3.58 -18.94
CA VAL A 37 -1.17 4.37 -18.02
C VAL A 37 -1.96 3.45 -17.08
N THR A 38 -2.59 2.41 -17.60
CA THR A 38 -3.43 1.51 -16.80
C THR A 38 -2.59 0.73 -15.78
N ASP A 39 -1.47 0.15 -16.19
CA ASP A 39 -0.58 -0.59 -15.29
C ASP A 39 0.03 0.31 -14.20
N SER A 40 0.43 1.54 -14.57
CA SER A 40 0.95 2.51 -13.61
C SER A 40 -0.08 2.93 -12.55
N ARG A 41 -1.34 3.15 -12.95
CA ARG A 41 -2.43 3.51 -12.03
C ARG A 41 -2.74 2.37 -11.08
N GLN A 42 -2.94 1.16 -11.61
CA GLN A 42 -3.20 -0.01 -10.79
C GLN A 42 -2.10 -0.23 -9.76
N MET A 43 -0.83 -0.17 -10.18
CA MET A 43 0.31 -0.33 -9.28
C MET A 43 0.33 0.73 -8.18
N ARG A 44 0.02 1.99 -8.50
CA ARG A 44 -0.04 3.08 -7.51
C ARG A 44 -1.20 2.91 -6.53
N ASP A 45 -2.37 2.54 -7.02
CA ASP A 45 -3.56 2.37 -6.19
C ASP A 45 -3.37 1.21 -5.21
N GLU A 46 -2.86 0.07 -5.69
CA GLU A 46 -2.52 -1.10 -4.86
C GLU A 46 -1.49 -0.75 -3.78
N PHE A 47 -0.41 -0.04 -4.15
CA PHE A 47 0.61 0.37 -3.18
C PHE A 47 0.09 1.40 -2.17
N THR A 48 -0.68 2.39 -2.61
CA THR A 48 -1.21 3.45 -1.73
C THR A 48 -2.17 2.85 -0.70
N MET A 49 -3.09 1.98 -1.13
CA MET A 49 -4.01 1.30 -0.23
C MET A 49 -3.25 0.41 0.77
N ALA A 50 -2.32 -0.41 0.30
CA ALA A 50 -1.58 -1.31 1.17
C ALA A 50 -0.62 -0.59 2.14
N SER A 51 -0.07 0.56 1.74
CA SER A 51 0.76 1.39 2.62
C SER A 51 -0.08 2.07 3.70
N LEU A 52 -1.23 2.64 3.32
CA LEU A 52 -2.16 3.25 4.26
C LEU A 52 -2.67 2.22 5.29
N GLU A 53 -3.02 1.01 4.86
CA GLU A 53 -3.43 -0.07 5.76
C GLU A 53 -2.33 -0.48 6.74
N ALA A 54 -1.07 -0.57 6.27
CA ALA A 54 0.06 -0.89 7.12
C ALA A 54 0.35 0.23 8.14
N GLU A 55 0.37 1.49 7.71
CA GLU A 55 0.61 2.66 8.55
C GLU A 55 -0.49 2.84 9.61
N THR A 56 -1.76 2.76 9.20
CA THR A 56 -2.89 2.88 10.13
C THR A 56 -2.91 1.75 11.16
N TRP A 57 -2.51 0.54 10.78
CA TRP A 57 -2.38 -0.56 11.72
C TRP A 57 -1.18 -0.36 12.68
N GLU A 58 -0.03 0.07 12.17
CA GLU A 58 1.15 0.41 12.98
C GLU A 58 0.81 1.48 14.03
N ASP A 59 0.23 2.61 13.61
CA ASP A 59 -0.22 3.70 14.48
C ASP A 59 -1.19 3.20 15.57
N SER A 60 -2.11 2.31 15.22
CA SER A 60 -3.09 1.74 16.15
C SER A 60 -2.41 0.91 17.24
N VAL A 61 -1.45 0.06 16.85
CA VAL A 61 -0.71 -0.79 17.80
C VAL A 61 0.22 0.05 18.68
N GLU A 62 0.85 1.10 18.12
CA GLU A 62 1.69 2.00 18.89
C GLU A 62 0.90 2.80 19.94
N ARG A 63 -0.32 3.24 19.61
CA ARG A 63 -1.23 3.84 20.61
C ARG A 63 -1.59 2.85 21.71
N GLN A 64 -1.98 1.62 21.36
CA GLN A 64 -2.28 0.59 22.36
C GLN A 64 -1.08 0.26 23.26
N LEU A 65 0.14 0.28 22.72
CA LEU A 65 1.36 0.10 23.53
C LEU A 65 1.60 1.26 24.49
N ALA A 66 1.29 2.49 24.08
CA ALA A 66 1.41 3.68 24.92
C ALA A 66 0.35 3.71 26.02
N ASP A 67 -0.89 3.35 25.68
CA ASP A 67 -2.06 3.35 26.57
C ASP A 67 -2.03 2.20 27.58
N LEU A 68 -1.22 1.15 27.33
CA LEU A 68 -1.05 0.01 28.24
C LEU A 68 -0.52 0.40 29.63
N GLY A 69 0.07 1.59 29.76
CA GLY A 69 0.51 2.15 31.04
C GLY A 69 -0.59 2.80 31.87
N ASP A 70 -1.74 3.10 31.25
CA ASP A 70 -2.86 3.85 31.85
C ASP A 70 -4.10 2.97 32.12
N GLU A 71 -4.21 1.80 31.49
CA GLU A 71 -5.21 0.79 31.84
C GLU A 71 -4.82 0.06 33.14
N GLU A 72 -5.79 -0.51 33.89
CA GLU A 72 -5.52 -1.33 35.09
C GLU A 72 -5.39 -2.83 34.70
N PRO A 73 -4.19 -3.34 34.39
CA PRO A 73 -3.90 -4.76 34.32
C PRO A 73 -4.03 -5.37 35.72
N ILE A 74 -4.59 -6.57 35.82
CA ILE A 74 -4.84 -7.22 37.12
C ILE A 74 -3.51 -7.72 37.73
N THR A 75 -2.50 -8.00 36.88
CA THR A 75 -1.17 -8.50 37.26
C THR A 75 -0.04 -8.06 36.30
N ASP A 76 1.20 -7.97 36.80
CA ASP A 76 2.40 -7.73 35.98
C ASP A 76 2.56 -8.75 34.83
N TYR A 77 2.17 -10.01 35.07
CA TYR A 77 2.19 -11.06 34.05
C TYR A 77 1.26 -10.75 32.86
N GLU A 78 0.09 -10.19 33.11
CA GLU A 78 -0.85 -9.80 32.06
C GLU A 78 -0.31 -8.60 31.27
N ILE A 79 0.35 -7.64 31.93
CA ILE A 79 1.03 -6.52 31.25
C ILE A 79 2.06 -7.04 30.27
N ASP A 80 2.94 -7.93 30.73
CA ASP A 80 4.01 -8.47 29.90
C ASP A 80 3.45 -9.28 28.73
N THR A 81 2.39 -10.07 28.96
CA THR A 81 1.72 -10.85 27.91
C THR A 81 1.06 -9.94 26.87
N MET A 82 0.35 -8.89 27.29
CA MET A 82 -0.27 -7.93 26.37
C MET A 82 0.78 -7.15 25.58
N ARG A 83 1.84 -6.70 26.24
CA ARG A 83 2.97 -6.00 25.61
C ARG A 83 3.68 -6.89 24.59
N GLU A 84 3.88 -8.18 24.89
CA GLU A 84 4.47 -9.12 23.95
C GLU A 84 3.58 -9.32 22.71
N GLY A 85 2.27 -9.47 22.91
CA GLY A 85 1.28 -9.58 21.83
C GLY A 85 1.24 -8.35 20.91
N LEU A 86 1.23 -7.15 21.50
CA LEU A 86 1.26 -5.90 20.75
C LEU A 86 2.59 -5.71 20.00
N ASN A 87 3.72 -6.03 20.61
CA ASN A 87 5.01 -5.99 19.92
C ASN A 87 5.08 -7.00 18.76
N ALA A 88 4.47 -8.18 18.90
CA ALA A 88 4.34 -9.13 17.81
C ALA A 88 3.47 -8.57 16.67
N SER A 89 2.36 -7.91 17.00
CA SER A 89 1.47 -7.24 16.05
C SER A 89 2.19 -6.11 15.29
N LEU A 90 2.97 -5.28 16.00
CA LEU A 90 3.76 -4.20 15.42
C LEU A 90 4.80 -4.74 14.42
N ARG A 91 5.48 -5.83 14.76
CA ARG A 91 6.40 -6.52 13.83
C ARG A 91 5.66 -7.04 12.59
N ALA A 92 4.45 -7.55 12.75
CA ALA A 92 3.64 -8.04 11.63
C ALA A 92 3.18 -6.91 10.70
N ALA A 93 2.76 -5.76 11.25
CA ALA A 93 2.38 -4.57 10.50
C ALA A 93 3.55 -4.03 9.68
N ARG A 94 4.72 -3.86 10.31
CA ARG A 94 5.96 -3.45 9.62
C ARG A 94 6.36 -4.43 8.52
N ALA A 95 6.26 -5.73 8.78
CA ALA A 95 6.53 -6.76 7.77
C ALA A 95 5.50 -6.76 6.63
N ALA A 96 4.27 -6.32 6.86
CA ALA A 96 3.28 -6.11 5.80
C ALA A 96 3.65 -4.89 4.94
N GLY A 97 3.99 -3.75 5.55
CA GLY A 97 4.45 -2.55 4.84
C GLY A 97 5.69 -2.83 3.96
N GLN A 98 6.67 -3.56 4.50
CA GLN A 98 7.86 -3.97 3.75
C GLN A 98 7.51 -4.84 2.54
N ARG A 99 6.62 -5.83 2.69
CA ARG A 99 6.17 -6.67 1.57
C ARG A 99 5.44 -5.87 0.49
N SER A 100 4.62 -4.90 0.88
CA SER A 100 3.95 -3.99 -0.06
C SER A 100 4.96 -3.17 -0.86
N ARG A 101 6.03 -2.69 -0.20
CA ARG A 101 7.10 -1.95 -0.86
C ARG A 101 7.89 -2.81 -1.83
N GLU A 102 8.28 -4.02 -1.43
CA GLU A 102 8.98 -4.96 -2.30
C GLU A 102 8.16 -5.33 -3.53
N ALA A 103 6.85 -5.56 -3.36
CA ALA A 103 5.93 -5.82 -4.48
C ALA A 103 5.84 -4.63 -5.45
N PHE A 104 5.77 -3.40 -4.91
CA PHE A 104 5.75 -2.18 -5.72
C PHE A 104 7.05 -1.99 -6.51
N ASP A 105 8.21 -2.16 -5.88
CA ASP A 105 9.50 -2.02 -6.56
C ASP A 105 9.74 -3.14 -7.60
N ALA A 106 9.27 -4.36 -7.34
CA ALA A 106 9.27 -5.44 -8.33
C ALA A 106 8.39 -5.13 -9.55
N ARG A 107 7.22 -4.50 -9.34
CA ARG A 107 6.33 -4.09 -10.44
C ARG A 107 6.89 -2.87 -11.19
N ARG A 108 7.58 -1.94 -10.51
CA ARG A 108 8.35 -0.86 -11.17
C ARG A 108 9.50 -1.41 -12.02
N ALA A 109 10.21 -2.44 -11.57
CA ALA A 109 11.25 -3.08 -12.37
C ALA A 109 10.66 -3.72 -13.64
N PHE A 110 9.51 -4.40 -13.52
CA PHE A 110 8.77 -4.91 -14.67
C PHE A 110 8.33 -3.77 -15.62
N PHE A 111 7.84 -2.66 -15.08
CA PHE A 111 7.49 -1.48 -15.86
C PHE A 111 8.69 -0.92 -16.64
N ALA A 112 9.88 -0.87 -16.03
CA ALA A 112 11.11 -0.48 -16.73
C ALA A 112 11.42 -1.42 -17.91
N HIS A 113 11.23 -2.73 -17.76
CA HIS A 113 11.37 -3.67 -18.88
C HIS A 113 10.38 -3.38 -20.02
N MET A 114 9.13 -3.03 -19.71
CA MET A 114 8.16 -2.61 -20.72
C MET A 114 8.64 -1.36 -21.47
N LEU A 115 9.13 -0.34 -20.76
CA LEU A 115 9.66 0.88 -21.38
C LEU A 115 10.84 0.59 -22.31
N LEU A 116 11.70 -0.38 -21.95
CA LEU A 116 12.79 -0.81 -22.80
C LEU A 116 12.29 -1.44 -24.11
N GLU A 117 11.29 -2.33 -24.04
CA GLU A 117 10.68 -2.96 -25.23
C GLU A 117 10.00 -1.91 -26.13
N VAL A 118 9.27 -0.96 -25.53
CA VAL A 118 8.66 0.17 -26.25
C VAL A 118 9.72 1.02 -26.96
N ARG A 119 10.83 1.32 -26.26
CA ARG A 119 11.93 2.11 -26.83
C ARG A 119 12.59 1.40 -28.01
N GLN A 120 12.86 0.10 -27.89
CA GLN A 120 13.48 -0.71 -28.94
C GLN A 120 12.60 -0.86 -30.18
N ALA A 121 11.27 -0.74 -30.04
CA ALA A 121 10.36 -0.79 -31.17
C ALA A 121 10.40 0.48 -32.07
N HIS A 122 10.95 1.60 -31.57
CA HIS A 122 11.16 2.86 -32.31
C HIS A 122 9.94 3.39 -33.10
N LYS A 123 8.71 3.06 -32.67
CA LYS A 123 7.49 3.46 -33.40
C LYS A 123 6.37 4.03 -32.54
N VAL A 124 6.40 3.80 -31.23
CA VAL A 124 5.38 4.30 -30.31
C VAL A 124 5.67 5.76 -30.00
N LEU A 125 4.66 6.61 -30.10
CA LEU A 125 4.73 7.99 -29.61
C LEU A 125 4.06 8.05 -28.24
N LEU A 126 4.80 8.41 -27.20
CA LEU A 126 4.24 8.52 -25.87
C LEU A 126 3.44 9.82 -25.74
N ASN A 127 2.22 9.73 -25.20
CA ASN A 127 1.37 10.88 -24.90
C ASN A 127 1.64 11.42 -23.49
N ASP A 128 1.08 12.59 -23.17
CA ASP A 128 1.32 13.27 -21.90
C ASP A 128 0.89 12.44 -20.67
N ASP A 129 -0.17 11.65 -20.80
CA ASP A 129 -0.64 10.76 -19.73
C ASP A 129 0.38 9.64 -19.44
N ALA A 130 0.92 9.01 -20.47
CA ALA A 130 1.94 7.98 -20.32
C ALA A 130 3.26 8.58 -19.81
N LEU A 131 3.65 9.76 -20.27
CA LEU A 131 4.83 10.46 -19.78
C LEU A 131 4.68 10.85 -18.31
N SER A 132 3.51 11.36 -17.91
CA SER A 132 3.21 11.66 -16.51
C SER A 132 3.25 10.41 -15.63
N ALA A 133 2.68 9.30 -16.10
CA ALA A 133 2.78 8.01 -15.43
C ALA A 133 4.24 7.56 -15.26
N ILE A 134 5.06 7.67 -16.30
CA ILE A 134 6.49 7.34 -16.24
C ILE A 134 7.22 8.22 -15.22
N GLN A 135 6.97 9.53 -15.19
CA GLN A 135 7.60 10.43 -14.24
C GLN A 135 7.24 10.11 -12.79
N LEU A 136 5.96 9.85 -12.52
CA LEU A 136 5.50 9.45 -11.18
C LEU A 136 6.19 8.17 -10.70
N LEU A 137 6.41 7.22 -11.61
CA LEU A 137 7.10 5.98 -11.30
C LEU A 137 8.62 6.12 -11.27
N ASN A 138 9.19 7.24 -11.73
CA ASN A 138 10.61 7.57 -11.62
C ASN A 138 10.97 8.30 -10.31
N ALA A 139 10.11 8.26 -9.28
CA ALA A 139 10.45 8.78 -7.96
C ALA A 139 11.83 8.28 -7.50
N ASP A 140 12.64 9.20 -6.98
CA ASP A 140 14.03 9.00 -6.56
C ASP A 140 14.98 8.48 -7.67
N GLY A 141 14.61 8.67 -8.94
CA GLY A 141 15.44 8.27 -10.09
C GLY A 141 15.44 6.77 -10.39
N TYR A 142 14.53 5.99 -9.80
CA TYR A 142 14.53 4.54 -9.93
C TYR A 142 14.45 4.03 -11.37
N LEU A 143 13.56 4.59 -12.20
CA LEU A 143 13.42 4.12 -13.58
C LEU A 143 14.62 4.53 -14.42
N ALA A 144 15.18 5.71 -14.18
CA ALA A 144 16.44 6.12 -14.80
C ALA A 144 17.55 5.10 -14.48
N GLN A 145 17.70 4.71 -13.22
CA GLN A 145 18.66 3.70 -12.79
C GLN A 145 18.38 2.32 -13.41
N ALA A 146 17.13 1.85 -13.36
CA ALA A 146 16.73 0.55 -13.89
C ALA A 146 16.90 0.44 -15.41
N LEU A 147 16.80 1.56 -16.13
CA LEU A 147 17.06 1.64 -17.57
C LEU A 147 18.53 1.90 -17.92
N GLU A 148 19.41 1.95 -16.92
CA GLU A 148 20.84 2.29 -17.06
C GLU A 148 21.04 3.65 -17.76
N MET A 149 20.21 4.63 -17.39
CA MET A 149 20.22 5.99 -17.90
C MET A 149 20.55 6.97 -16.77
N ASN A 150 21.32 8.02 -17.07
CA ASN A 150 21.40 9.15 -16.15
C ASN A 150 20.09 9.95 -16.19
N GLN A 151 19.85 10.75 -15.14
CA GLN A 151 18.59 11.49 -14.98
C GLN A 151 18.34 12.45 -16.16
N ASP A 152 19.37 13.13 -16.66
CA ASP A 152 19.25 14.05 -17.80
C ASP A 152 18.74 13.35 -19.06
N ARG A 153 19.32 12.18 -19.38
CA ARG A 153 18.91 11.39 -20.53
C ARG A 153 17.51 10.83 -20.32
N PHE A 154 17.16 10.42 -19.11
CA PHE A 154 15.79 9.99 -18.81
C PHE A 154 14.79 11.12 -19.07
N THR A 155 15.05 12.33 -18.57
CA THR A 155 14.21 13.51 -18.80
C THR A 155 14.12 13.88 -20.29
N GLN A 156 15.20 13.75 -21.06
CA GLN A 156 15.16 13.99 -22.51
C GLN A 156 14.20 13.05 -23.25
N PHE A 157 14.10 11.79 -22.81
CA PHE A 157 13.25 10.79 -23.47
C PHE A 157 11.83 10.74 -22.90
N TYR A 158 11.66 10.97 -21.60
CA TYR A 158 10.42 10.73 -20.87
C TYR A 158 9.91 11.94 -20.09
N GLY A 159 10.56 13.10 -20.19
CA GLY A 159 10.24 14.31 -19.41
C GLY A 159 8.88 14.93 -19.70
N GLY A 160 8.32 14.69 -20.90
CA GLY A 160 7.18 15.46 -21.40
C GLY A 160 7.47 16.96 -21.50
N ASP A 161 6.51 17.74 -22.00
CA ASP A 161 6.60 19.20 -22.05
C ASP A 161 6.43 19.88 -20.66
N LEU A 162 6.51 19.10 -19.57
CA LEU A 162 6.58 19.61 -18.21
C LEU A 162 7.92 20.30 -17.89
N ALA A 163 8.89 20.28 -18.81
CA ALA A 163 10.23 20.82 -18.59
C ALA A 163 10.85 21.50 -19.82
N LEU A 164 10.19 22.52 -20.38
CA LEU A 164 10.87 23.54 -21.20
C LEU A 164 10.35 24.97 -20.92
N THR A 165 10.39 25.41 -19.67
CA THR A 165 10.81 26.80 -19.38
C THR A 165 11.80 26.78 -18.21
N PRO A 166 13.06 27.19 -18.41
CA PRO A 166 14.04 27.35 -17.33
C PRO A 166 13.74 28.51 -16.37
N GLU A 167 12.59 29.18 -16.50
CA GLU A 167 12.25 30.40 -15.75
C GLU A 167 11.32 30.18 -14.54
N ALA A 168 10.80 28.96 -14.32
CA ALA A 168 9.94 28.66 -13.16
C ALA A 168 10.65 27.91 -12.02
N SER A 169 11.98 27.85 -12.04
CA SER A 169 12.78 27.28 -10.93
C SER A 169 13.14 28.32 -9.86
N GLN A 170 12.22 29.19 -9.47
CA GLN A 170 12.26 29.92 -8.20
C GLN A 170 10.83 30.32 -7.80
N GLU A 171 10.06 29.40 -7.23
CA GLU A 171 9.12 29.67 -6.14
C GLU A 171 8.40 28.38 -5.73
N GLY A 172 8.63 27.94 -4.48
CA GLY A 172 7.72 27.02 -3.77
C GLY A 172 7.98 25.52 -3.91
N GLN A 173 9.14 25.03 -3.48
CA GLN A 173 9.17 23.67 -2.93
C GLN A 173 8.32 23.64 -1.64
N PRO A 174 7.36 22.71 -1.46
CA PRO A 174 6.86 22.41 -0.13
C PRO A 174 7.97 21.66 0.61
N THR A 175 8.71 22.39 1.43
CA THR A 175 9.66 21.80 2.39
C THR A 175 8.86 20.94 3.37
N MET A 176 8.95 19.62 3.27
CA MET A 176 8.53 18.75 4.37
C MET A 176 9.54 18.91 5.52
N GLN A 177 9.24 19.80 6.46
CA GLN A 177 9.91 19.82 7.76
C GLN A 177 9.21 18.82 8.70
N PRO A 178 9.96 18.02 9.47
CA PRO A 178 9.38 17.17 10.49
C PRO A 178 8.95 18.01 11.71
N GLY A 179 7.65 17.98 12.00
CA GLY A 179 7.03 18.21 13.31
C GLY A 179 7.00 19.63 13.87
N VAL A 180 5.81 20.27 13.87
CA VAL A 180 5.24 21.00 15.03
C VAL A 180 3.70 21.01 14.91
N SER A 181 3.04 20.58 15.98
CA SER A 181 1.59 20.67 16.23
C SER A 181 1.09 22.12 16.14
N GLY A 182 -0.01 22.37 15.40
CA GLY A 182 -0.70 23.66 15.38
C GLY A 182 -1.92 23.66 14.47
N GLY A 183 -3.09 23.96 15.03
CA GLY A 183 -4.40 23.70 14.45
C GLY A 183 -4.76 24.48 13.18
N ILE A 184 -5.70 23.91 12.42
CA ILE A 184 -6.25 24.50 11.19
C ILE A 184 -7.53 25.28 11.54
N ASP A 185 -7.45 26.60 11.36
CA ASP A 185 -8.57 27.54 11.37
C ASP A 185 -9.22 27.58 9.97
N TYR A 186 -10.51 27.29 9.89
CA TYR A 186 -11.27 27.30 8.64
C TYR A 186 -11.84 28.71 8.40
N SER A 187 -11.33 29.43 7.40
CA SER A 187 -11.98 30.65 6.91
C SER A 187 -11.68 30.98 5.44
N ARG A 188 -12.65 30.59 4.60
CA ARG A 188 -13.42 31.46 3.69
C ARG A 188 -12.86 31.90 2.32
N SER A 189 -13.76 31.71 1.34
CA SER A 189 -13.95 32.42 0.05
C SER A 189 -13.30 31.72 -1.16
N GLY A 190 -14.01 31.32 -2.22
CA GLY A 190 -15.42 31.49 -2.57
C GLY A 190 -15.63 31.15 -4.06
N GLY A 191 -16.80 30.55 -4.37
CA GLY A 191 -17.40 30.44 -5.72
C GLY A 191 -16.86 29.29 -6.60
N GLY A 192 -17.65 28.42 -7.21
CA GLY A 192 -19.09 28.26 -7.28
C GLY A 192 -19.44 27.24 -8.38
N GLY A 193 -20.39 26.33 -8.08
CA GLY A 193 -21.15 25.48 -9.03
C GLY A 193 -20.42 24.21 -9.52
N VAL A 194 -20.99 23.00 -9.53
CA VAL A 194 -22.32 22.48 -9.20
C VAL A 194 -22.11 20.96 -9.01
N VAL A 195 -22.55 20.38 -7.90
CA VAL A 195 -22.69 18.92 -7.73
C VAL A 195 -24.13 18.62 -7.37
N SER A 196 -24.86 18.05 -8.31
CA SER A 196 -26.01 17.20 -7.96
C SER A 196 -25.45 15.89 -7.45
N ALA A 197 -25.28 15.79 -6.13
CA ALA A 197 -25.05 14.50 -5.48
C ALA A 197 -26.41 13.81 -5.34
N SER A 198 -26.64 12.77 -6.15
CA SER A 198 -27.60 11.74 -5.78
C SER A 198 -27.09 11.05 -4.52
N GLU A 199 -27.61 11.46 -3.38
CA GLU A 199 -27.70 10.62 -2.19
C GLU A 199 -28.47 9.34 -2.56
N LYS A 200 -27.80 8.19 -2.49
CA LYS A 200 -28.41 6.91 -2.11
C LYS A 200 -27.34 5.84 -1.89
N ASN A 201 -27.38 5.28 -0.68
CA ASN A 201 -26.80 4.00 -0.25
C ASN A 201 -25.27 3.89 -0.23
N ARG A 202 -24.67 4.30 0.89
CA ARG A 202 -23.60 3.50 1.52
C ARG A 202 -24.00 3.20 2.95
N GLN A 203 -24.31 1.93 3.18
CA GLN A 203 -24.39 1.36 4.52
C GLN A 203 -23.02 1.48 5.20
N PRO A 204 -22.94 1.68 6.52
CA PRO A 204 -21.67 1.65 7.24
C PRO A 204 -21.06 0.26 7.09
N LEU A 205 -19.76 0.22 6.74
CA LEU A 205 -18.96 -1.00 6.82
C LEU A 205 -19.05 -1.50 8.27
N GLN A 206 -19.65 -2.67 8.44
CA GLN A 206 -19.62 -3.41 9.70
C GLN A 206 -18.16 -3.67 10.06
N GLU A 207 -17.79 -3.27 11.28
CA GLU A 207 -16.61 -3.79 11.97
C GLU A 207 -16.62 -5.33 11.87
N PRO A 208 -15.48 -5.99 11.62
CA PRO A 208 -15.40 -7.41 11.79
C PRO A 208 -15.51 -7.74 13.29
N GLN A 209 -16.74 -7.93 13.77
CA GLN A 209 -17.01 -8.71 14.97
C GLN A 209 -16.43 -10.10 14.73
N ARG A 210 -15.37 -10.48 15.45
CA ARG A 210 -15.13 -11.81 16.05
C ARG A 210 -13.75 -11.87 16.70
N LEU A 211 -13.62 -11.40 17.94
CA LEU A 211 -12.71 -11.96 18.94
C LEU A 211 -13.29 -11.73 20.36
N SER A 212 -14.40 -12.39 20.67
CA SER A 212 -14.90 -12.49 22.06
C SER A 212 -15.36 -13.90 22.40
N THR A 213 -14.74 -14.93 21.81
CA THR A 213 -15.15 -16.33 22.04
C THR A 213 -13.99 -17.30 22.23
N VAL A 214 -12.81 -16.82 22.65
CA VAL A 214 -11.66 -17.69 22.98
C VAL A 214 -11.15 -17.47 24.41
N LEU A 215 -12.03 -17.01 25.31
CA LEU A 215 -11.72 -16.92 26.75
C LEU A 215 -12.88 -17.43 27.64
N GLN A 216 -13.60 -18.46 27.19
CA GLN A 216 -14.59 -19.18 28.03
C GLN A 216 -14.41 -20.70 28.05
N GLU A 217 -13.28 -21.24 27.58
CA GLU A 217 -13.00 -22.68 27.58
C GLU A 217 -11.72 -23.04 28.36
N THR A 218 -11.51 -22.40 29.53
CA THR A 218 -10.45 -22.82 30.46
C THR A 218 -10.94 -22.85 31.91
N ALA A 219 -12.15 -23.38 32.11
CA ALA A 219 -12.67 -23.69 33.44
C ALA A 219 -13.53 -24.97 33.41
N LEU A 220 -12.94 -26.09 33.02
CA LEU A 220 -13.45 -27.43 33.36
C LEU A 220 -12.27 -28.30 33.80
N LEU A 221 -11.88 -28.14 35.07
CA LEU A 221 -11.15 -29.18 35.80
C LEU A 221 -12.07 -30.40 35.97
N PRO A 222 -11.58 -31.63 35.74
CA PRO A 222 -12.35 -32.83 36.05
C PRO A 222 -12.47 -33.00 37.58
N PRO A 223 -13.61 -33.48 38.11
CA PRO A 223 -13.62 -34.00 39.47
C PRO A 223 -12.85 -35.33 39.52
N GLU A 224 -11.87 -35.43 40.42
CA GLU A 224 -11.21 -36.68 40.78
C GLU A 224 -12.20 -37.67 41.43
N PRO A 225 -11.92 -38.99 41.39
CA PRO A 225 -12.86 -40.02 41.82
C PRO A 225 -12.78 -40.26 43.34
N ASP A 226 -13.89 -40.05 44.05
CA ASP A 226 -14.07 -40.59 45.40
C ASP A 226 -14.57 -42.05 45.32
N HIS A 227 -13.64 -42.99 45.47
CA HIS A 227 -13.95 -44.33 45.94
C HIS A 227 -12.93 -44.71 47.00
N ASP A 228 -13.35 -44.69 48.26
CA ASP A 228 -12.95 -45.70 49.25
C ASP A 228 -14.08 -45.85 50.28
N LEU A 229 -14.90 -46.87 50.04
CA LEU A 229 -15.70 -47.56 51.05
C LEU A 229 -14.76 -48.55 51.75
N GLU A 230 -14.40 -48.29 52.99
CA GLU A 230 -13.89 -49.33 53.90
C GLU A 230 -14.91 -49.59 55.02
N PRO A 231 -15.05 -50.85 55.48
CA PRO A 231 -16.17 -51.29 56.31
C PRO A 231 -15.84 -51.29 57.83
N GLY A 232 -16.83 -50.90 58.64
CA GLY A 232 -17.16 -51.45 59.98
C GLY A 232 -16.13 -51.40 61.13
N LEU A 233 -16.52 -50.79 62.27
CA LEU A 233 -16.82 -51.45 63.56
C LEU A 233 -16.85 -50.46 64.75
N ASP A 234 -17.85 -50.70 65.63
CA ASP A 234 -17.96 -50.49 67.08
C ASP A 234 -17.58 -49.16 67.76
N PHE A 235 -18.56 -48.54 68.44
CA PHE A 235 -18.69 -48.47 69.92
C PHE A 235 -20.11 -48.04 70.33
#